data_AF-A0A551Y1M9-F1
#
_entry.id   AF-A0A551Y1M9-F1
#
_cell.length_a   1.000
_cell.length_b   1.000
_cell.length_c   1.000
_cell.angle_alpha   90.00
_cell.angle_beta   90.00
_cell.angle_gamma   90.00
#
_symmetry.space_group_name_H-M   'P 1'
#
loop_
_entity.id
_entity.type
_entity.pdbx_description
1 polymer ?
#
loop_
_entity_poly.entity_id
_entity_poly.type
_entity_poly.pdbx_seq_one_letter_code
_entity_poly.pdbx_strand_id
1 'polypeptide(L)' 'MSLTDSKICFVTLAFGEKYRDHALTHAADIRTLTHNTPFVILTDRPEVFARDDSLTLLPSSLRYQLSRGGEPSSSKG' A
#
# COMPACT_ATOMS: atom_id res chain seq x y z
N MET A 1 -24.93 -6.95 21.89
CA MET A 1 -23.48 -6.76 21.74
C MET A 1 -23.26 -5.90 20.52
N SER A 2 -22.85 -4.63 20.69
CA SER A 2 -22.57 -3.75 19.56
C SER A 2 -21.22 -4.16 18.96
N LEU A 3 -21.24 -4.58 17.70
CA LEU A 3 -20.06 -4.83 16.86
C LEU A 3 -19.48 -3.53 16.28
N THR A 4 -19.81 -2.36 16.86
CA THR A 4 -19.67 -1.06 16.19
C THR A 4 -18.56 -0.18 16.74
N ASP A 5 -17.39 -0.75 17.08
CA ASP A 5 -16.21 0.10 17.33
C ASP A 5 -14.86 -0.54 16.95
N SER A 6 -14.87 -1.50 16.02
CA SER A 6 -13.64 -1.95 15.38
C SER A 6 -13.48 -1.15 14.09
N LYS A 7 -12.66 -0.09 14.10
CA LYS A 7 -12.25 0.61 12.88
C LYS A 7 -11.33 -0.32 12.09
N ILE A 8 -11.93 -1.22 11.30
CA ILE A 8 -11.20 -2.12 10.41
C ILE A 8 -10.49 -1.26 9.36
N CYS A 9 -9.24 -1.59 9.06
CA CYS A 9 -8.45 -0.95 8.02
C CYS A 9 -7.81 -2.06 7.19
N PHE A 10 -7.98 -1.98 5.88
CA PHE A 10 -7.33 -2.89 4.96
C PHE A 10 -5.97 -2.32 4.56
N VAL A 11 -4.94 -3.16 4.54
CA VAL A 11 -3.59 -2.76 4.17
C VAL A 11 -3.02 -3.78 3.18
N THR A 12 -2.40 -3.29 2.11
CA THR A 12 -1.66 -4.14 1.16
C THR A 12 -0.28 -3.57 0.83
N LEU A 13 0.65 -4.44 0.42
CA LEU A 13 1.98 -4.07 -0.07
C LEU A 13 2.04 -4.28 -1.58
N ALA A 14 2.41 -3.24 -2.30
CA ALA A 14 2.46 -3.18 -3.76
C ALA A 14 3.83 -2.69 -4.23
N PHE A 15 4.80 -3.60 -4.27
CA PHE A 15 6.17 -3.32 -4.70
C PHE A 15 6.42 -3.83 -6.12
N GLY A 16 6.78 -2.93 -7.04
CA GLY A 16 6.94 -3.29 -8.45
C GLY A 16 5.62 -3.31 -9.23
N GLU A 17 5.73 -3.22 -10.56
CA GLU A 17 4.60 -2.90 -11.45
C GLU A 17 3.44 -3.88 -11.34
N LYS A 18 3.72 -5.19 -11.47
CA LYS A 18 2.70 -6.25 -11.36
C LYS A 18 1.88 -6.15 -10.07
N TYR A 19 2.53 -5.89 -8.94
CA TYR A 19 1.86 -5.81 -7.65
C TYR A 19 1.07 -4.51 -7.48
N ARG A 20 1.49 -3.43 -8.14
CA ARG A 20 0.71 -2.19 -8.20
C ARG A 20 -0.60 -2.37 -8.97
N ASP A 21 -0.56 -3.07 -10.11
CA ASP A 21 -1.78 -3.38 -10.87
C ASP A 21 -2.76 -4.22 -10.05
N HIS A 22 -2.26 -5.24 -9.35
CA HIS A 22 -3.08 -6.04 -8.44
C HIS A 22 -3.67 -5.20 -7.31
N ALA A 23 -2.91 -4.27 -6.74
CA ALA A 23 -3.38 -3.39 -5.67
C ALA A 23 -4.44 -2.40 -6.14
N LEU A 24 -4.39 -1.93 -7.39
CA LEU A 24 -5.45 -1.09 -7.99
C LEU A 24 -6.77 -1.86 -8.12
N THR A 25 -6.74 -3.08 -8.67
CA THR A 25 -7.92 -3.94 -8.76
C THR A 25 -8.48 -4.22 -7.36
N HIS A 26 -7.60 -4.54 -6.41
CA HIS A 26 -8.00 -4.81 -5.03
C HIS A 26 -8.63 -3.58 -4.36
N ALA A 27 -8.11 -2.37 -4.62
CA ALA A 27 -8.69 -1.12 -4.12
C ALA A 27 -10.12 -0.94 -4.64
N ALA A 28 -10.35 -1.19 -5.92
CA ALA A 28 -11.66 -1.08 -6.55
C ALA A 28 -12.65 -2.08 -5.93
N ASP A 29 -12.23 -3.33 -5.73
CA ASP A 29 -13.06 -4.36 -5.11
C ASP A 29 -13.47 -3.99 -3.68
N ILE A 30 -12.51 -3.57 -2.83
CA ILE A 30 -12.79 -3.14 -1.44
C ILE A 30 -13.80 -1.99 -1.40
N ARG A 31 -13.71 -1.02 -2.31
CA ARG A 31 -14.67 0.09 -2.38
C ARG A 31 -16.09 -0.37 -2.69
N THR A 32 -16.25 -1.37 -3.55
CA THR A 32 -17.57 -1.90 -3.89
C THR A 32 -18.18 -2.73 -2.76
N LEU A 33 -17.33 -3.43 -2.00
CA LEU A 33 -17.77 -4.39 -0.98
C LEU A 33 -17.91 -3.76 0.41
N THR A 34 -17.19 -2.67 0.69
CA THR A 34 -17.15 -2.08 2.03
C THR A 34 -17.39 -0.57 1.96
N HIS A 35 -18.43 -0.11 2.67
CA HIS A 35 -18.74 1.30 2.79
C HIS A 35 -17.89 1.92 3.89
N ASN A 36 -17.11 2.95 3.54
CA ASN A 36 -16.38 3.81 4.47
C ASN A 36 -15.26 3.11 5.28
N THR A 37 -14.70 2.01 4.78
CA THR A 37 -13.54 1.35 5.39
C THR A 37 -12.23 1.90 4.79
N PRO A 38 -11.28 2.39 5.59
CA PRO A 38 -9.99 2.83 5.09
C PRO A 38 -9.20 1.72 4.40
N PHE A 39 -8.55 2.05 3.28
CA PHE A 39 -7.63 1.18 2.56
C PHE A 39 -6.28 1.86 2.35
N VAL A 40 -5.20 1.21 2.79
CA VAL A 40 -3.83 1.72 2.73
C VAL A 40 -3.00 0.85 1.79
N ILE A 41 -2.30 1.48 0.85
CA ILE A 41 -1.37 0.81 -0.05
C ILE A 41 0.05 1.26 0.29
N LEU A 42 0.88 0.31 0.72
CA LEU A 42 2.31 0.49 0.91
C LEU A 42 3.00 0.23 -0.43
N THR A 43 3.73 1.20 -0.99
CA THR A 43 4.27 1.06 -2.35
C THR A 43 5.60 1.79 -2.53
N ASP A 44 6.38 1.34 -3.52
CA ASP A 44 7.58 2.00 -4.02
C ASP A 44 7.29 3.18 -4.96
N ARG A 45 6.05 3.28 -5.48
CA ARG A 45 5.62 4.37 -6.38
C ARG A 45 4.26 4.96 -6.00
N PRO A 46 4.20 5.82 -4.97
CA PRO A 46 2.95 6.41 -4.50
C PRO A 46 2.22 7.25 -5.57
N GLU A 47 2.94 7.84 -6.52
CA GLU A 47 2.39 8.65 -7.61
C GLU A 47 1.42 7.90 -8.53
N VAL A 48 1.54 6.58 -8.62
CA VAL A 48 0.61 5.72 -9.39
C VAL A 48 -0.79 5.72 -8.77
N PHE A 49 -0.85 5.91 -7.45
CA PHE A 49 -2.07 5.88 -6.66
C PHE A 49 -2.59 7.28 -6.30
N ALA A 50 -1.85 8.35 -6.65
CA ALA A 50 -2.15 9.72 -6.25
C ALA A 50 -3.39 10.33 -6.91
N ARG A 51 -3.91 9.72 -7.98
CA ARG A 51 -5.16 10.14 -8.62
C ARG A 51 -6.42 9.62 -7.91
N ASP A 52 -6.22 8.86 -6.84
CA ASP A 52 -7.29 8.15 -6.20
C ASP A 52 -7.55 8.74 -4.80
N ASP A 53 -8.58 9.57 -4.72
CA ASP A 53 -8.91 10.37 -3.52
C ASP A 53 -9.22 9.51 -2.28
N SER A 54 -9.48 8.22 -2.47
CA SER A 54 -9.72 7.30 -1.37
C SER A 54 -8.44 6.69 -0.77
N LEU A 55 -7.27 6.97 -1.36
CA LEU A 55 -6.00 6.38 -0.93
C LEU A 55 -5.23 7.36 -0.08
N THR A 56 -5.00 6.99 1.18
CA THR A 56 -4.15 7.78 2.06
C THR A 56 -2.69 7.43 1.77
N LEU A 57 -1.96 8.37 1.17
CA LEU A 57 -0.52 8.26 1.02
C LEU A 57 0.14 8.23 2.40
N LEU A 58 1.09 7.32 2.58
CA LEU A 58 1.87 7.33 3.80
C LEU A 58 2.65 8.64 3.94
N PRO A 59 2.75 9.18 5.17
CA PRO A 59 3.60 10.32 5.47
C PRO A 59 5.05 9.98 5.10
N SER A 60 5.79 11.00 4.64
CA SER A 60 7.17 10.88 4.17
C SER A 60 8.11 10.20 5.18
N SER A 61 7.84 10.33 6.48
CA SER A 61 8.59 9.68 7.56
C SER A 61 8.47 8.15 7.60
N LEU A 62 7.39 7.59 7.04
CA LEU A 62 7.16 6.14 6.93
C LEU A 62 7.50 5.59 5.55
N ARG A 63 7.91 6.45 4.60
CA ARG A 63 8.45 6.02 3.31
C ARG A 63 9.86 5.49 3.54
N TYR A 64 9.94 4.27 4.05
CA TYR A 64 11.21 3.54 4.15
C TYR A 64 11.79 3.46 2.73
N GLN A 65 13.06 3.83 2.58
CA GLN A 65 13.80 3.72 1.33
C GLN A 65 13.97 2.23 0.97
N LEU A 66 12.94 1.66 0.32
CA LEU A 66 12.97 0.31 -0.25
C LEU A 66 14.04 0.16 -1.36
N SER A 67 14.74 1.24 -1.68
CA SER A 67 15.82 1.37 -2.66
C SER A 67 17.16 0.74 -2.26
N ARG A 68 17.33 0.19 -1.04
CA ARG A 68 18.64 -0.37 -0.57
C ARG A 68 18.65 -1.88 -0.29
N GLY A 69 17.73 -2.64 -0.87
CA GLY A 69 17.78 -4.10 -0.86
C GLY A 69 18.40 -4.67 -2.14
N GLY A 70 19.72 -4.55 -2.34
CA GLY A 70 20.38 -5.20 -3.47
C GLY A 70 21.73 -4.63 -3.91
N GLU A 71 22.72 -4.57 -3.01
CA GLU A 71 24.12 -4.57 -3.44
C GLU A 71 24.71 -5.93 -3.03
N PRO A 72 25.23 -6.75 -3.97
CA PRO A 72 25.88 -7.99 -3.61
C PRO A 72 27.16 -7.64 -2.85
N SER A 73 27.27 -8.12 -1.61
CA SER A 73 28.53 -8.07 -0.88
C SER A 73 29.55 -8.91 -1.65
N SER A 74 30.37 -8.27 -2.49
CA SER A 74 31.61 -8.85 -2.99
C SER A 74 32.53 -9.07 -1.79
N SER A 75 32.53 -10.31 -1.29
CA SER A 75 33.56 -10.84 -0.41
C SER A 75 34.86 -10.92 -1.22
N LYS A 76 35.75 -9.94 -1.05
CA LYS A 76 37.18 -10.13 -1.33
C LYS A 76 37.82 -10.73 -0.09
N GLY A 77 38.25 -11.97 -0.20
CA GLY A 77 39.05 -12.72 0.78
C GLY A 77 39.66 -13.91 0.08
#